data_AF-A0A352CMM1-F1
#
_entry.id   AF-A0A352CMM1-F1
#
_cell.length_a   1.000
_cell.length_b   1.000
_cell.length_c   1.000
_cell.angle_alpha   90.00
_cell.angle_beta   90.00
_cell.angle_gamma   90.00
#
_symmetry.space_group_name_H-M   'P 1'
#
loop_
_entity.id
_entity.type
_entity.pdbx_description
1 polymer ?
#
loop_
_entity_poly.entity_id
_entity_poly.type
_entity_poly.pdbx_seq_one_letter_code
_entity_poly.pdbx_strand_id
1 'polypeptide(L)'
;MSVTKGIRCIPALLWMGVIYWLSDRPSVQSAIQSEGLSLKIVRFISGFIYISEEKQYDTAMLMEPYLRDAAHALEYAVLFVLIMIAVRGFTGDCRRAAMASLLICFLYACSDEVHQRYVPGRAFQLVDILLDTAGAAVPATVFMLTSRHIRRKKR
;
A
#
# COMPACT_ATOMS: atom_id res chain seq x y z
N MET A 1 0.59 -27.91 -13.58
CA MET A 1 1.25 -26.81 -12.85
C MET A 1 2.05 -27.41 -11.70
N SER A 2 3.36 -27.15 -11.59
CA SER A 2 4.16 -27.67 -10.47
C SER A 2 3.68 -27.04 -9.16
N VAL A 3 3.40 -27.87 -8.14
CA VAL A 3 2.85 -27.49 -6.83
C VAL A 3 3.61 -26.31 -6.19
N THR A 4 4.93 -26.24 -6.40
CA THR A 4 5.79 -25.14 -5.92
C THR A 4 5.47 -23.77 -6.51
N LYS A 5 4.86 -23.69 -7.69
CA LYS A 5 4.42 -22.41 -8.27
C LYS A 5 3.15 -21.89 -7.60
N GLY A 6 2.23 -22.78 -7.23
CA GLY A 6 0.98 -22.43 -6.54
C GLY A 6 1.22 -21.89 -5.12
N ILE A 7 2.17 -22.48 -4.38
CA ILE A 7 2.52 -22.05 -3.01
C ILE A 7 2.94 -20.57 -2.96
N ARG A 8 3.57 -20.06 -4.01
CA ARG A 8 4.04 -18.66 -4.05
C ARG A 8 2.92 -17.63 -4.13
N CYS A 9 1.70 -18.05 -4.49
CA CYS A 9 0.54 -17.17 -4.50
C CYS A 9 -0.07 -16.98 -3.11
N ILE A 10 0.16 -17.92 -2.18
CA ILE A 10 -0.46 -17.90 -0.85
C ILE A 10 -0.18 -16.60 -0.09
N PRO A 11 1.07 -16.10 0.00
CA PRO A 11 1.34 -14.84 0.71
C PRO A 11 0.60 -13.65 0.11
N ALA A 12 0.53 -13.56 -1.22
CA ALA A 12 -0.18 -12.47 -1.90
C ALA A 12 -1.70 -12.53 -1.60
N LEU A 13 -2.29 -13.73 -1.66
CA LEU A 13 -3.71 -13.92 -1.35
C LEU A 13 -4.04 -13.61 0.12
N LEU A 14 -3.18 -14.02 1.05
CA LEU A 14 -3.33 -13.68 2.45
C LEU A 14 -3.25 -12.17 2.67
N TRP A 15 -2.31 -11.49 2.00
CA TRP A 15 -2.16 -10.05 2.10
C TRP A 15 -3.34 -9.29 1.47
N MET A 16 -3.88 -9.77 0.35
CA MET A 16 -5.15 -9.26 -0.19
C MET A 16 -6.27 -9.38 0.84
N GLY A 17 -6.38 -10.51 1.54
CA GLY A 17 -7.34 -10.68 2.64
C GLY A 17 -7.13 -9.68 3.79
N VAL A 18 -5.88 -9.36 4.13
CA VAL A 18 -5.56 -8.31 5.12
C VAL A 18 -6.04 -6.95 4.63
N ILE A 19 -5.72 -6.55 3.40
CA ILE A 19 -6.16 -5.27 2.82
C ILE A 19 -7.68 -5.20 2.84
N TYR A 20 -8.37 -6.23 2.35
CA TYR A 20 -9.83 -6.28 2.33
C TYR A 20 -10.42 -6.09 3.74
N TRP A 21 -9.86 -6.75 4.75
CA TRP A 21 -10.32 -6.60 6.14
C TRP A 21 -10.07 -5.20 6.72
N LEU A 22 -9.00 -4.52 6.27
CA LEU A 22 -8.73 -3.13 6.65
C LEU A 22 -9.69 -2.18 5.93
N SER A 23 -9.96 -2.41 4.65
CA SER A 23 -10.87 -1.62 3.81
C SER A 23 -12.34 -1.77 4.16
N ASP A 24 -12.74 -2.89 4.77
CA ASP A 24 -14.12 -3.12 5.26
C ASP A 24 -14.50 -2.27 6.49
N ARG A 25 -13.53 -1.54 7.06
CA ARG A 25 -13.75 -0.72 8.25
C ARG A 25 -14.47 0.59 7.92
N PRO A 26 -15.53 0.95 8.67
CA PRO A 26 -16.17 2.26 8.55
C PRO A 26 -15.17 3.41 8.70
N SER A 27 -15.42 4.52 8.00
CA SER A 27 -14.46 5.64 7.94
C SER A 27 -14.11 6.22 9.32
N VAL A 28 -15.08 6.31 10.22
CA VAL A 28 -14.87 6.77 11.61
C VAL A 28 -13.91 5.83 12.36
N GLN A 29 -14.08 4.52 12.21
CA GLN A 29 -13.21 3.55 12.89
C GLN A 29 -11.79 3.57 12.32
N SER A 30 -11.66 3.75 11.00
CA SER A 30 -10.36 3.94 10.36
C SER A 30 -9.68 5.20 10.84
N ALA A 31 -10.40 6.32 10.94
CA ALA A 31 -9.87 7.62 11.37
C ALA A 31 -9.36 7.59 12.83
N ILE A 32 -10.09 6.92 13.73
CA ILE A 32 -9.66 6.79 15.15
C ILE A 32 -8.31 6.06 15.26
N GLN A 33 -8.02 5.10 14.37
CA GLN A 33 -6.76 4.36 14.41
C GLN A 33 -5.58 5.22 13.97
N SER A 34 -5.74 5.98 12.89
CA SER A 34 -4.72 6.91 12.38
C SER A 34 -4.57 8.15 13.27
N GLU A 35 -5.64 8.63 13.91
CA GLU A 35 -5.61 9.74 14.88
C GLU A 35 -4.70 9.41 16.07
N GLY A 36 -4.81 8.19 16.63
CA GLY A 36 -3.95 7.76 17.72
C GLY A 36 -2.46 7.75 17.35
N LEU A 37 -2.14 7.44 16.10
CA LEU A 37 -0.77 7.49 15.58
C LEU A 37 -0.31 8.93 15.31
N SER A 38 -1.16 9.76 14.68
CA SER A 38 -0.85 11.16 14.38
C SER A 38 -0.58 11.96 15.66
N LEU A 39 -1.39 11.76 16.70
CA LEU A 39 -1.18 12.39 18.02
C LEU A 39 0.16 11.98 18.65
N LYS A 40 0.54 10.70 18.56
CA LYS A 40 1.84 10.23 19.07
C LYS A 40 3.00 10.88 18.33
N ILE A 41 2.90 10.98 17.00
CA ILE A 41 3.92 11.60 16.16
C ILE A 41 4.05 13.09 16.49
N VAL A 42 2.95 13.83 16.58
CA VAL A 42 2.98 15.27 16.89
C VAL A 42 3.56 15.52 18.28
N ARG A 43 3.17 14.73 19.29
CA ARG A 43 3.74 14.82 20.65
C ARG A 43 5.24 14.54 20.66
N PHE A 44 5.68 13.54 19.90
CA PHE A 44 7.11 13.25 19.78
C PHE A 44 7.86 14.42 19.13
N ILE A 45 7.36 14.97 18.02
CA ILE A 45 7.95 16.11 17.32
C ILE A 45 7.96 17.36 18.21
N SER A 46 6.92 17.55 19.03
CA SER A 46 6.84 18.70 19.95
C SER A 46 7.99 18.79 20.96
N GLY A 47 8.65 17.65 21.24
CA GLY A 47 9.85 17.61 22.08
C GLY A 47 11.11 18.17 21.39
N PHE A 48 11.08 18.32 20.06
CA PHE A 48 12.19 18.87 19.27
C PHE A 48 11.89 20.25 18.71
N ILE A 49 10.64 20.48 18.31
CA ILE A 49 10.14 21.75 17.78
C ILE A 49 8.97 22.14 18.67
N TYR A 50 9.06 23.26 19.40
CA TYR A 50 7.98 23.66 20.30
C TYR A 50 6.66 23.82 19.55
N ILE A 51 5.71 22.92 19.81
CA ILE A 51 4.31 23.00 19.39
C ILE A 51 3.48 23.09 20.66
N SER A 52 2.78 24.22 20.85
CA SER A 52 1.90 24.44 22.00
C SER A 52 0.85 23.33 22.11
N GLU A 53 0.55 22.88 23.33
CA GLU A 53 -0.40 21.78 23.58
C GLU A 53 -1.75 22.00 22.89
N GLU A 54 -2.23 23.25 22.89
CA GLU A 54 -3.46 23.67 22.19
C GLU A 54 -3.44 23.30 20.70
N LYS A 55 -2.28 23.41 20.04
CA LYS A 55 -2.13 23.16 18.60
C LYS A 55 -1.78 21.71 18.27
N GLN A 56 -1.44 20.88 19.25
CA GLN A 56 -1.02 19.51 19.00
C GLN A 56 -2.17 18.66 18.46
N TYR A 57 -3.37 18.84 19.01
CA TYR A 57 -4.57 18.12 18.55
C TYR A 57 -4.92 18.51 17.10
N ASP A 58 -5.01 19.81 16.82
CA ASP A 58 -5.33 20.31 15.47
C ASP A 58 -4.28 19.85 14.44
N THR A 59 -3.00 19.90 14.79
CA THR A 59 -1.92 19.43 13.91
C THR A 59 -2.05 17.92 13.64
N ALA A 60 -2.39 17.13 14.66
CA ALA A 60 -2.57 15.69 14.52
C ALA A 60 -3.78 15.33 13.65
N MET A 61 -4.88 16.07 13.77
CA MET A 61 -6.06 15.94 12.91
C MET A 61 -5.73 16.30 11.45
N LEU A 62 -4.94 17.35 11.21
CA LEU A 62 -4.48 17.70 9.87
C LEU A 62 -3.56 16.63 9.26
N MET A 63 -2.78 15.92 10.08
CA MET A 63 -1.87 14.86 9.63
C MET A 63 -2.54 13.50 9.42
N GLU A 64 -3.66 13.24 10.09
CA GLU A 64 -4.33 11.94 10.11
C GLU A 64 -4.64 11.39 8.70
N PRO A 65 -5.26 12.16 7.77
CA PRO A 65 -5.58 11.65 6.45
C PRO A 65 -4.32 11.25 5.66
N TYR A 66 -3.25 12.05 5.75
CA TYR A 66 -1.99 11.75 5.06
C TYR A 66 -1.30 10.50 5.59
N LEU A 67 -1.37 10.26 6.90
CA LEU A 67 -0.83 9.04 7.50
C LEU A 67 -1.63 7.81 7.08
N ARG A 68 -2.95 7.95 7.01
CA ARG A 68 -3.84 6.90 6.52
C ARG A 68 -3.55 6.57 5.04
N ASP A 69 -3.44 7.58 4.20
CA ASP A 69 -3.14 7.41 2.76
C ASP A 69 -1.75 6.80 2.55
N ALA A 70 -0.76 7.18 3.38
CA ALA A 70 0.56 6.58 3.37
C ALA A 70 0.54 5.10 3.81
N ALA A 71 -0.34 4.72 4.73
CA ALA A 71 -0.52 3.33 5.14
C ALA A 71 -1.07 2.47 3.99
N HIS A 72 -2.12 2.94 3.29
CA HIS A 72 -2.65 2.23 2.12
C HIS A 72 -1.58 2.11 1.02
N ALA A 73 -0.87 3.19 0.69
CA ALA A 73 0.22 3.15 -0.28
C ALA A 73 1.30 2.10 0.09
N LEU A 74 1.60 1.95 1.39
CA LEU A 74 2.53 0.92 1.87
C LEU A 74 1.95 -0.50 1.76
N GLU A 75 0.66 -0.69 2.04
CA GLU A 75 -0.03 -1.96 1.85
C GLU A 75 0.04 -2.44 0.40
N TYR A 76 -0.17 -1.53 -0.56
CA TYR A 76 -0.04 -1.82 -1.99
C TYR A 76 1.41 -2.01 -2.44
N ALA A 77 2.37 -1.33 -1.81
CA ALA A 77 3.79 -1.60 -2.03
C ALA A 77 4.17 -3.03 -1.63
N VAL A 78 3.69 -3.49 -0.46
CA VAL A 78 3.88 -4.88 0.00
C VAL A 78 3.17 -5.86 -0.93
N LEU A 79 1.91 -5.58 -1.30
CA LEU A 79 1.14 -6.40 -2.22
C LEU A 79 1.88 -6.59 -3.56
N PHE A 80 2.43 -5.51 -4.12
CA PHE A 80 3.22 -5.56 -5.35
C PHE A 80 4.39 -6.54 -5.23
N VAL A 81 5.17 -6.48 -4.15
CA VAL A 81 6.32 -7.37 -3.94
C VAL A 81 5.88 -8.83 -3.88
N LEU A 82 4.78 -9.12 -3.19
CA LEU A 82 4.25 -10.48 -3.05
C LEU A 82 3.73 -11.03 -4.39
N ILE A 83 2.96 -10.23 -5.13
CA ILE A 83 2.50 -10.60 -6.48
C ILE A 83 3.70 -10.79 -7.42
N MET A 84 4.71 -9.93 -7.33
CA MET A 84 5.91 -10.03 -8.14
C MET A 84 6.66 -11.35 -7.90
N ILE A 85 6.78 -11.79 -6.64
CA ILE A 85 7.36 -13.09 -6.29
C ILE A 85 6.53 -14.24 -6.88
N ALA A 86 5.20 -14.15 -6.80
CA ALA A 86 4.29 -15.15 -7.36
C ALA A 86 4.42 -15.23 -8.91
N VAL A 87 4.19 -14.12 -9.60
CA VAL A 87 4.11 -14.01 -11.07
C VAL A 87 5.46 -14.31 -11.73
N ARG A 88 6.58 -13.92 -11.11
CA ARG A 88 7.91 -14.25 -11.64
C ARG A 88 8.15 -15.76 -11.72
N GLY A 89 7.51 -16.55 -10.87
CA GLY A 89 7.54 -18.02 -10.94
C GLY A 89 6.87 -18.62 -12.19
N PHE A 90 6.01 -17.85 -12.87
CA PHE A 90 5.28 -18.28 -14.05
C PHE A 90 5.86 -17.73 -15.35
N THR A 91 6.27 -16.46 -15.36
CA THR A 91 6.67 -15.76 -16.59
C THR A 91 8.15 -15.93 -16.96
N GLY A 92 9.03 -16.15 -15.98
CA GLY A 92 10.50 -16.21 -16.18
C GLY A 92 11.16 -14.87 -16.57
N ASP A 93 10.38 -13.89 -17.03
CA ASP A 93 10.84 -12.56 -17.42
C ASP A 93 10.51 -11.52 -16.33
N CYS A 94 11.55 -10.85 -15.84
CA CYS A 94 11.42 -9.86 -14.77
C CYS A 94 10.59 -8.63 -15.15
N ARG A 95 10.67 -8.16 -16.41
CA ARG A 95 9.95 -6.97 -16.83
C ARG A 95 8.46 -7.28 -17.00
N ARG A 96 8.14 -8.42 -17.62
CA ARG A 96 6.76 -8.89 -17.77
C ARG A 96 6.13 -9.15 -16.40
N ALA A 97 6.85 -9.78 -15.48
CA ALA A 97 6.38 -10.00 -14.11
C ALA A 97 6.07 -8.68 -13.39
N ALA A 98 6.94 -7.66 -13.50
CA ALA A 98 6.72 -6.37 -12.86
C ALA A 98 5.51 -5.63 -13.45
N MET A 99 5.37 -5.62 -14.78
CA MET A 99 4.21 -5.01 -15.43
C MET A 99 2.89 -5.71 -15.08
N ALA A 100 2.89 -7.05 -15.08
CA ALA A 100 1.72 -7.82 -14.67
C ALA A 100 1.37 -7.58 -13.20
N SER A 101 2.36 -7.48 -12.32
CA SER A 101 2.14 -7.22 -10.89
C SER A 101 1.56 -5.83 -10.65
N LEU A 102 2.06 -4.81 -11.36
CA LEU A 102 1.46 -3.45 -11.31
C LEU A 102 0.02 -3.45 -11.80
N LEU A 103 -0.28 -4.14 -12.89
CA LEU A 103 -1.63 -4.24 -13.41
C LEU A 103 -2.57 -4.92 -12.40
N ILE A 104 -2.12 -6.00 -11.74
CA ILE A 104 -2.92 -6.67 -10.71
C ILE A 104 -3.15 -5.74 -9.51
N CYS A 105 -2.13 -5.01 -9.03
CA CYS A 105 -2.30 -4.03 -7.96
C CYS A 105 -3.29 -2.94 -8.33
N PHE A 106 -3.21 -2.38 -9.55
CA PHE A 106 -4.15 -1.37 -10.04
C PHE A 106 -5.59 -1.91 -10.08
N LEU A 107 -5.79 -3.11 -10.64
CA LEU A 107 -7.10 -3.74 -10.68
C LEU A 107 -7.64 -4.03 -9.28
N TYR A 108 -6.75 -4.40 -8.35
CA TYR A 108 -7.12 -4.63 -6.95
C TYR A 108 -7.53 -3.33 -6.26
N ALA A 109 -6.80 -2.23 -6.47
CA ALA A 109 -7.18 -0.90 -5.97
C ALA A 109 -8.54 -0.45 -6.50
N CYS A 110 -8.81 -0.66 -7.80
CA CYS A 110 -10.13 -0.42 -8.36
C CYS A 110 -11.22 -1.27 -7.67
N SER A 111 -10.94 -2.55 -7.40
CA SER A 111 -11.91 -3.42 -6.71
C SER A 111 -12.12 -3.02 -5.26
N ASP A 112 -11.08 -2.53 -4.58
CA ASP A 112 -11.15 -2.08 -3.21
C ASP A 112 -12.02 -0.82 -3.08
N GLU A 113 -11.84 0.17 -3.95
CA GLU A 113 -12.70 1.36 -3.99
C GLU A 113 -14.16 1.04 -4.30
N VAL A 114 -14.40 0.06 -5.17
CA VAL A 114 -15.76 -0.43 -5.44
C VAL A 114 -16.34 -1.10 -4.20
N HIS A 115 -15.56 -1.88 -3.45
CA HIS A 115 -15.97 -2.47 -2.18
C HIS A 115 -16.27 -1.39 -1.13
N GLN A 116 -15.35 -0.43 -0.95
CA GLN A 116 -15.47 0.65 0.02
C GLN A 116 -16.71 1.52 -0.21
N ARG A 117 -17.22 1.64 -1.45
CA ARG A 117 -18.51 2.31 -1.73
C ARG A 117 -19.68 1.74 -0.90
N TYR A 118 -19.63 0.46 -0.56
CA TYR A 118 -20.68 -0.20 0.23
C TYR A 118 -20.42 -0.15 1.74
N VAL A 119 -19.27 0.39 2.16
CA VAL A 119 -18.89 0.53 3.57
C VAL A 119 -19.41 1.87 4.13
N PRO A 120 -20.05 1.89 5.31
CA PRO A 120 -20.58 3.13 5.88
C PRO A 120 -19.53 4.23 6.06
N GLY A 121 -19.85 5.43 5.56
CA GLY A 121 -19.02 6.62 5.70
C GLY A 121 -17.80 6.67 4.78
N ARG A 122 -17.63 5.69 3.89
CA ARG A 122 -16.62 5.69 2.82
C ARG A 122 -17.24 6.22 1.53
N ALA A 123 -16.41 6.85 0.70
CA ALA A 123 -16.79 7.33 -0.62
C ALA A 123 -15.83 6.73 -1.64
N PHE A 124 -16.31 6.50 -2.86
CA PHE A 124 -15.44 6.10 -3.96
C PHE A 124 -14.51 7.28 -4.31
N GLN A 125 -13.20 7.08 -4.21
CA GLN A 125 -12.17 8.09 -4.42
C GLN A 125 -11.20 7.64 -5.53
N LEU A 126 -11.23 8.33 -6.67
CA LEU A 126 -10.24 8.09 -7.74
C LEU A 126 -8.81 8.39 -7.30
N VAL A 127 -8.64 9.32 -6.35
CA VAL A 127 -7.33 9.70 -5.80
C VAL A 127 -6.71 8.52 -5.05
N ASP A 128 -7.51 7.75 -4.32
CA ASP A 128 -7.04 6.61 -3.53
C ASP A 128 -6.49 5.52 -4.46
N ILE A 129 -7.19 5.20 -5.56
CA ILE A 129 -6.68 4.29 -6.63
C ILE A 129 -5.31 4.75 -7.14
N LEU A 130 -5.15 6.05 -7.39
CA LEU A 130 -3.90 6.60 -7.92
C LEU A 130 -2.77 6.52 -6.88
N LEU A 131 -3.06 6.84 -5.62
CA LEU A 131 -2.09 6.78 -4.52
C LEU A 131 -1.65 5.34 -4.24
N ASP A 132 -2.58 4.40 -4.18
CA ASP A 132 -2.31 2.98 -3.97
C ASP A 132 -1.48 2.39 -5.12
N THR A 133 -1.84 2.72 -6.35
CA THR A 133 -1.09 2.33 -7.54
C THR A 133 0.31 2.97 -7.56
N ALA A 134 0.44 4.22 -7.12
CA ALA A 134 1.73 4.88 -6.98
C ALA A 134 2.58 4.21 -5.89
N GLY A 135 1.97 3.81 -4.77
CA GLY A 135 2.59 3.00 -3.72
C GLY A 135 3.17 1.70 -4.26
N ALA A 136 2.42 0.97 -5.09
CA ALA A 136 2.91 -0.22 -5.82
C ALA A 136 4.03 0.09 -6.84
N ALA A 137 4.02 1.27 -7.47
CA ALA A 137 5.02 1.68 -8.46
C ALA A 137 6.42 1.95 -7.87
N VAL A 138 6.51 2.33 -6.59
CA VAL A 138 7.78 2.56 -5.89
C VAL A 138 8.67 1.30 -5.87
N PRO A 139 8.25 0.16 -5.29
CA PRO A 139 9.05 -1.06 -5.30
C PRO A 139 9.26 -1.60 -6.72
N ALA A 140 8.31 -1.39 -7.64
CA ALA A 140 8.49 -1.77 -9.05
C ALA A 140 9.66 -1.05 -9.70
N THR A 141 9.79 0.26 -9.47
CA THR A 141 10.87 1.09 -10.01
C THR A 141 12.22 0.69 -9.41
N VAL A 142 12.29 0.55 -8.08
CA VAL A 142 13.50 0.07 -7.38
C VAL A 142 13.94 -1.29 -7.92
N PHE A 143 13.00 -2.20 -8.12
CA PHE A 143 13.29 -3.53 -8.67
C PHE A 143 13.81 -3.48 -10.11
N MET A 144 13.23 -2.64 -10.98
CA MET A 144 13.70 -2.48 -12.36
C MET A 144 15.10 -1.86 -12.44
N LEU A 145 15.42 -0.89 -11.58
CA LEU A 145 16.73 -0.26 -11.55
C LEU A 145 17.84 -1.24 -11.08
N THR A 146 17.59 -1.97 -10.01
CA THR A 146 18.53 -2.96 -9.46
C THR A 146 18.77 -4.12 -10.42
N SER A 147 17.72 -4.65 -11.04
CA SER A 147 17.84 -5.75 -12.01
C SER A 147 18.55 -5.35 -13.31
N ARG A 148 18.43 -4.09 -13.76
CA ARG A 148 19.25 -3.54 -14.85
C ARG A 148 20.73 -3.44 -14.46
N HIS A 149 21.02 -3.00 -13.23
CA HIS A 149 22.40 -2.86 -12.76
C HIS A 149 23.11 -4.22 -12.66
N ILE A 150 22.45 -5.25 -12.13
CA ILE A 150 22.99 -6.61 -12.04
C ILE A 150 23.24 -7.22 -13.42
N ARG A 151 22.35 -7.00 -14.39
CA ARG A 151 22.54 -7.50 -15.77
C ARG A 151 23.67 -6.80 -16.51
N ARG A 152 23.90 -5.50 -16.25
CA ARG A 152 25.01 -4.74 -16.85
C ARG A 152 26.38 -5.18 -16.33
N LYS A 153 26.49 -5.58 -15.06
CA LYS A 153 27.75 -6.03 -14.45
C LYS A 153 28.15 -7.47 -14.86
N LYS A 154 27.25 -8.20 -15.52
CA LYS A 154 27.44 -9.60 -15.96
C LYS A 154 27.71 -9.72 -17.47
N ARG A 155 27.68 -8.60 -18.19
CA ARG A 155 28.15 -8.45 -19.58
C ARG A 155 29.52 -7.81 -19.56
#